data_AF-A0A5C7B7M7-F1
#
_entry.id   AF-A0A5C7B7M7-F1
#
_cell.length_a   1.000
_cell.length_b   1.000
_cell.length_c   1.000
_cell.angle_alpha   90.00
_cell.angle_beta   90.00
_cell.angle_gamma   90.00
#
_symmetry.space_group_name_H-M   'P 1'
#
loop_
_entity.id
_entity.type
_entity.pdbx_description
1 polymer ?
#
loop_
_entity_poly.entity_id
_entity_poly.type
_entity_poly.pdbx_seq_one_letter_code
_entity_poly.pdbx_strand_id
1 'polypeptide(L)'
;MRKFTFLAPLLLCFNAFAQQEVNSLRKNQINPIFNGLNKNFVPYEVLLDFAMEFTNVEAYNGTLTDSTFVNTRVLGNIYKTLFMEKVTPNTQHFPLIETIAEDWVTKKTCV
;
A
#
# COMPACT_ATOMS: atom_id res chain seq x y z
N MET A 1 -47.00 16.12 -14.06
CA MET A 1 -45.57 15.74 -14.16
C MET A 1 -44.92 15.97 -12.80
N ARG A 2 -44.78 14.92 -11.97
CA ARG A 2 -44.37 15.06 -10.55
C ARG A 2 -43.66 13.81 -10.00
N LYS A 3 -43.01 13.02 -10.87
CA LYS A 3 -42.50 11.68 -10.52
C LYS A 3 -40.98 11.56 -10.40
N PHE A 4 -40.22 12.64 -10.57
CA PHE A 4 -38.74 12.60 -10.52
C PHE A 4 -38.12 13.15 -9.23
N THR A 5 -38.92 13.66 -8.29
CA THR A 5 -38.42 14.27 -7.04
C THR A 5 -37.81 13.29 -6.03
N PHE A 6 -37.98 11.97 -6.23
CA PHE A 6 -37.39 10.93 -5.36
C PHE A 6 -36.04 10.38 -5.84
N LEU A 7 -35.56 10.79 -7.02
CA LEU A 7 -34.29 10.29 -7.58
C LEU A 7 -33.06 11.13 -7.18
N ALA A 8 -33.29 12.38 -6.76
CA ALA A 8 -32.26 13.30 -6.29
C ALA A 8 -31.48 12.85 -5.03
N PRO A 9 -32.11 12.27 -3.99
CA PRO A 9 -31.35 11.80 -2.81
C PRO A 9 -30.50 10.55 -3.08
N LEU A 10 -30.80 9.76 -4.12
CA LEU A 10 -30.01 8.58 -4.48
C LEU A 10 -28.66 8.95 -5.11
N LEU A 11 -28.59 10.09 -5.81
CA LEU A 11 -27.34 10.58 -6.42
C LEU A 11 -26.36 11.19 -5.39
N LEU A 12 -26.85 11.71 -4.25
CA LEU A 12 -26.00 12.29 -3.21
C LEU A 12 -25.23 11.24 -2.38
N CYS A 13 -25.72 10.01 -2.29
CA CYS A 13 -25.05 8.94 -1.53
C CYS A 13 -23.75 8.43 -2.17
N PHE A 14 -23.51 8.69 -3.46
CA PHE A 14 -22.31 8.24 -4.16
C PHE A 14 -21.03 9.01 -3.77
N ASN A 15 -21.15 10.16 -3.09
CA ASN A 15 -20.00 10.98 -2.70
C ASN A 15 -19.46 10.68 -1.28
N ALA A 16 -20.01 9.67 -0.58
CA ALA A 16 -19.71 9.45 0.84
C ALA A 16 -18.43 8.62 1.12
N PHE A 17 -17.71 8.12 0.10
CA PHE A 17 -16.55 7.25 0.33
C PHE A 17 -15.36 7.65 -0.54
N ALA A 18 -14.52 8.58 -0.05
CA ALA A 18 -13.13 8.74 -0.55
C ALA A 18 -12.21 9.63 0.32
N GLN A 19 -12.57 9.98 1.57
CA GLN A 19 -11.62 10.73 2.41
C GLN A 19 -10.55 9.78 2.97
N GLN A 20 -9.45 9.66 2.22
CA GLN A 20 -8.22 9.06 2.74
C GLN A 20 -7.61 10.05 3.74
N GLU A 21 -7.86 9.86 5.04
CA GLU A 21 -7.10 10.56 6.07
C GLU A 21 -5.65 10.09 6.02
N VAL A 22 -4.81 10.85 5.32
CA VAL A 22 -3.36 10.76 5.54
C VAL A 22 -3.13 11.29 6.94
N ASN A 23 -2.98 10.39 7.91
CA ASN A 23 -2.75 10.74 9.30
C ASN A 23 -1.39 11.46 9.42
N SER A 24 -1.45 12.78 9.33
CA SER A 24 -0.29 13.68 9.42
C SER A 24 0.39 13.60 10.78
N LEU A 25 -0.35 13.27 11.85
CA LEU A 25 0.21 13.03 13.18
C LEU A 25 1.16 11.83 13.17
N ARG A 26 0.76 10.72 12.53
CA ARG A 26 1.58 9.50 12.44
C ARG A 26 2.86 9.75 11.62
N LYS A 27 2.73 10.48 10.51
CA LYS A 27 3.89 10.92 9.71
C LYS A 27 4.85 11.77 10.54
N ASN A 28 4.34 12.70 11.33
CA ASN A 28 5.15 13.59 12.18
C ASN A 28 5.78 12.86 13.37
N GLN A 29 5.17 11.78 13.86
CA GLN A 29 5.74 10.94 14.92
C GLN A 29 6.89 10.05 14.43
N ILE A 30 6.81 9.56 13.19
CA ILE A 30 7.78 8.59 12.65
C ILE A 30 8.98 9.28 11.98
N ASN A 31 8.74 10.35 11.21
CA ASN A 31 9.80 11.04 10.47
C ASN A 31 11.04 11.45 11.30
N PRO A 32 10.90 11.93 12.56
CA PRO A 32 12.06 12.30 13.38
C PRO A 32 12.98 11.13 13.70
N ILE A 33 12.46 9.89 13.77
CA ILE A 33 13.23 8.68 14.09
C ILE A 33 14.26 8.39 12.98
N PHE A 34 13.93 8.72 11.74
CA PHE A 34 14.79 8.53 10.58
C PHE A 34 15.72 9.72 10.29
N ASN A 35 15.63 10.81 11.05
CA ASN A 35 16.40 12.02 10.76
C ASN A 35 17.92 11.82 11.00
N GLY A 36 18.29 10.91 11.91
CA GLY A 36 19.68 10.56 12.19
C GLY A 36 20.25 9.44 11.31
N LEU A 37 19.43 8.79 10.49
CA LEU A 37 19.87 7.70 9.62
C LEU A 37 20.54 8.27 8.37
N ASN A 38 21.80 7.89 8.14
CA ASN A 38 22.48 8.21 6.90
C ASN A 38 21.93 7.31 5.78
N LYS A 39 21.00 7.89 5.01
CA LYS A 39 20.25 7.20 3.95
C LYS A 39 21.15 6.62 2.85
N ASN A 40 22.39 7.09 2.71
CA ASN A 40 23.36 6.55 1.75
C ASN A 40 23.78 5.11 2.08
N PHE A 41 23.55 4.64 3.31
CA PHE A 41 23.83 3.26 3.72
C PHE A 41 22.60 2.36 3.71
N VAL A 42 21.45 2.85 3.25
CA VAL A 42 20.20 2.07 3.16
C VAL A 42 19.91 1.77 1.68
N PRO A 43 20.19 0.55 1.21
CA PRO A 43 19.88 0.15 -0.16
C PRO A 43 18.38 0.31 -0.43
N TYR A 44 18.03 0.86 -1.59
CA TYR A 44 16.64 1.04 -2.04
C TYR A 44 15.74 1.91 -1.13
N GLU A 45 16.30 2.53 -0.08
CA GLU A 45 15.60 3.40 0.87
C GLU A 45 14.44 2.71 1.63
N VAL A 46 14.63 1.43 1.99
CA VAL A 46 13.67 0.58 2.72
C VAL A 46 14.31 0.02 4.01
N LEU A 47 13.58 0.05 5.13
CA LEU A 47 14.02 -0.46 6.44
C LEU A 47 13.02 -1.47 7.03
N LEU A 48 13.19 -2.75 6.68
CA LEU A 48 12.32 -3.88 7.05
C LEU A 48 12.04 -3.96 8.56
N ASP A 49 13.06 -3.82 9.41
CA ASP A 49 12.92 -3.93 10.88
C ASP A 49 12.07 -2.82 11.51
N PHE A 50 11.79 -1.75 10.77
CA PHE A 50 11.03 -0.60 11.26
C PHE A 50 9.60 -0.57 10.70
N ALA A 51 9.26 -1.48 9.79
CA ALA A 51 7.90 -1.61 9.31
C ALA A 51 6.92 -1.83 10.46
N MET A 52 5.72 -1.29 10.32
CA MET A 52 4.59 -2.00 10.91
C MET A 52 4.35 -3.23 10.06
N GLU A 53 4.77 -4.38 10.58
CA GLU A 53 4.64 -5.66 9.89
C GLU A 53 3.16 -6.07 9.85
N PHE A 54 2.55 -6.01 8.67
CA PHE A 54 1.22 -6.61 8.43
C PHE A 54 1.34 -8.06 7.96
N THR A 55 2.55 -8.48 7.55
CA THR A 55 2.89 -9.83 7.14
C THR A 55 4.42 -10.00 7.10
N ASN A 56 4.89 -11.23 7.30
CA ASN A 56 6.31 -11.56 7.16
C ASN A 56 6.71 -11.52 5.69
N VAL A 57 7.31 -10.40 5.27
CA VAL A 57 7.77 -10.16 3.91
C VAL A 57 8.97 -11.02 3.52
N GLU A 58 9.81 -11.44 4.48
CA GLU A 58 10.97 -12.32 4.22
C GLU A 58 10.55 -13.71 3.73
N ALA A 59 9.36 -14.16 4.14
CA ALA A 59 8.78 -15.41 3.65
C ALA A 59 8.47 -15.36 2.14
N TYR A 60 8.31 -14.18 1.54
CA TYR A 60 7.95 -14.00 0.12
C TYR A 60 9.18 -13.59 -0.72
N ASN A 61 10.30 -14.28 -0.55
CA ASN A 61 11.58 -13.99 -1.20
C ASN A 61 11.75 -14.57 -2.63
N GLY A 62 10.65 -15.00 -3.26
CA GLY A 62 10.66 -15.63 -4.59
C GLY A 62 10.84 -17.15 -4.58
N THR A 63 11.09 -17.77 -3.42
CA THR A 63 11.04 -19.24 -3.28
C THR A 63 9.62 -19.66 -2.95
N LEU A 64 9.00 -20.44 -3.84
CA LEU A 64 7.66 -20.98 -3.60
C LEU A 64 7.72 -22.12 -2.59
N THR A 65 7.00 -21.98 -1.49
CA THR A 65 6.75 -23.04 -0.51
C THR A 65 5.24 -23.20 -0.32
N ASP A 66 4.80 -24.31 0.29
CA ASP A 66 3.37 -24.55 0.56
C ASP A 66 2.76 -23.47 1.47
N SER A 67 3.58 -22.73 2.22
CA SER A 67 3.15 -21.66 3.12
C SER A 67 3.12 -20.27 2.48
N THR A 68 3.63 -20.11 1.25
CA THR A 68 3.76 -18.80 0.58
C THR A 68 2.63 -18.54 -0.42
N PHE A 69 1.42 -19.02 -0.14
CA PHE A 69 0.27 -18.76 -1.00
C PHE A 69 -0.12 -17.27 -0.98
N VAL A 70 -0.04 -16.61 -2.14
CA VAL A 70 -0.33 -15.17 -2.28
C VAL A 70 -1.75 -14.96 -2.82
N ASN A 71 -2.61 -14.35 -2.01
CA ASN A 71 -3.91 -13.83 -2.40
C ASN A 71 -3.98 -12.30 -2.26
N THR A 72 -5.04 -11.67 -2.74
CA THR A 72 -5.17 -10.19 -2.79
C THR A 72 -4.96 -9.51 -1.45
N ARG A 73 -5.38 -10.15 -0.36
CA ARG A 73 -5.14 -9.67 1.00
C ARG A 73 -3.67 -9.75 1.37
N VAL A 74 -3.03 -10.89 1.12
CA VAL A 74 -1.60 -11.11 1.40
C VAL A 74 -0.75 -10.09 0.64
N LEU A 75 -0.96 -9.91 -0.67
CA LEU A 75 -0.22 -8.90 -1.43
C LEU A 75 -0.46 -7.48 -0.89
N GLY A 76 -1.71 -7.14 -0.55
CA GLY A 76 -2.01 -5.84 0.05
C GLY A 76 -1.27 -5.62 1.37
N ASN A 77 -1.11 -6.67 2.19
CA ASN A 77 -0.34 -6.62 3.42
C ASN A 77 1.17 -6.53 3.15
N ILE A 78 1.70 -7.25 2.16
CA ILE A 78 3.10 -7.11 1.71
C ILE A 78 3.36 -5.66 1.30
N TYR A 79 2.52 -5.09 0.43
CA TYR A 79 2.66 -3.71 -0.03
C TYR A 79 2.62 -2.70 1.13
N LYS A 80 1.66 -2.83 2.05
CA LYS A 80 1.55 -1.92 3.21
C LYS A 80 2.79 -1.98 4.10
N THR A 81 3.31 -3.18 4.33
CA THR A 81 4.51 -3.42 5.13
C THR A 81 5.69 -2.71 4.47
N LEU A 82 5.98 -3.01 3.20
CA LEU A 82 7.08 -2.37 2.45
C LEU A 82 6.90 -0.85 2.27
N PHE A 83 5.65 -0.38 2.12
CA PHE A 83 5.37 1.06 1.98
C PHE A 83 5.65 1.82 3.28
N MET A 84 5.42 1.19 4.43
CA MET A 84 5.69 1.79 5.73
C MET A 84 7.18 1.82 6.10
N GLU A 85 7.97 0.92 5.53
CA GLU A 85 9.42 0.83 5.71
C GLU A 85 10.20 1.93 4.97
N LYS A 86 9.53 2.65 4.09
CA LYS A 86 10.17 3.59 3.17
C LYS A 86 10.66 4.84 3.91
N VAL A 87 11.93 5.23 3.69
CA VAL A 87 12.55 6.40 4.35
C VAL A 87 12.37 7.73 3.61
N THR A 88 11.82 7.69 2.40
CA THR A 88 11.48 8.88 1.59
C THR A 88 10.14 8.68 0.87
N PRO A 89 9.37 9.74 0.56
CA PRO A 89 8.10 9.59 -0.13
C PRO A 89 8.24 9.05 -1.57
N ASN A 90 9.38 9.27 -2.23
CA ASN A 90 9.60 8.91 -3.64
C ASN A 90 10.91 8.13 -3.78
N THR A 91 10.81 6.81 -3.89
CA THR A 91 11.97 5.96 -4.22
C THR A 91 11.78 5.46 -5.65
N GLN A 92 12.86 5.50 -6.45
CA GLN A 92 12.82 5.08 -7.86
C GLN A 92 12.41 3.60 -8.02
N HIS A 93 12.66 2.79 -6.99
CA HIS A 93 12.50 1.35 -7.02
C HIS A 93 11.23 0.84 -6.35
N PHE A 94 10.41 1.70 -5.76
CA PHE A 94 9.18 1.28 -5.10
C PHE A 94 7.97 1.50 -6.02
N PRO A 95 7.36 0.42 -6.55
CA PRO A 95 6.24 0.53 -7.46
C PRO A 95 4.99 1.07 -6.77
N LEU A 96 4.16 1.79 -7.52
CA LEU A 96 2.84 2.22 -7.08
C LEU A 96 1.90 1.00 -6.96
N ILE A 97 0.98 1.03 -5.99
CA ILE A 97 0.02 -0.07 -5.79
C ILE A 97 -0.81 -0.33 -7.05
N GLU A 98 -1.16 0.71 -7.81
CA GLU A 98 -1.91 0.60 -9.05
C GLU A 98 -1.14 -0.24 -10.08
N THR A 99 0.16 0.06 -10.26
CA THR A 99 1.03 -0.70 -11.17
C THR A 99 1.12 -2.17 -10.76
N ILE A 100 1.26 -2.47 -9.47
CA ILE A 100 1.33 -3.85 -8.99
C ILE A 100 -0.02 -4.56 -9.20
N ALA A 101 -1.13 -3.87 -8.96
CA ALA A 101 -2.48 -4.43 -9.12
C ALA A 101 -2.77 -4.75 -10.59
N GLU A 102 -2.45 -3.84 -11.51
CA GLU A 102 -2.57 -4.03 -12.96
C GLU A 102 -1.72 -5.21 -13.46
N ASP A 103 -0.47 -5.27 -13.01
CA ASP A 103 0.44 -6.38 -13.31
C ASP A 103 -0.12 -7.71 -12.84
N TRP A 104 -0.70 -7.74 -11.64
CA TRP A 104 -1.24 -8.97 -11.09
C TRP A 104 -2.44 -9.48 -11.87
N VAL A 105 -3.38 -8.60 -12.22
CA VAL A 105 -4.55 -8.98 -13.03
C VAL A 105 -4.08 -9.48 -14.39
N THR A 106 -3.21 -8.74 -15.06
CA THR A 106 -2.69 -9.09 -16.39
C THR A 106 -1.97 -10.44 -16.39
N LYS A 107 -1.07 -10.67 -15.41
CA LYS A 107 -0.31 -11.92 -15.30
C LYS A 107 -1.18 -13.12 -14.91
N LYS A 108 -2.35 -12.90 -14.28
CA LYS A 108 -3.33 -13.96 -13.99
C LYS A 108 -4.22 -14.33 -15.17
N THR A 109 -4.44 -13.42 -16.11
CA THR A 109 -5.31 -13.63 -17.29
C THR A 109 -4.59 -14.21 -18.50
N CYS A 110 -3.26 -14.33 -18.47
CA CYS A 110 -2.46 -14.95 -19.53
C CYS A 110 -2.30 -16.47 -19.37
N VAL A 111 -3.31 -17.15 -18.79
CA VAL A 111 -3.42 -18.61 -18.71
C VAL A 111 -4.70 -19.06 -19.38
#